data_AF-A0A6M0HPG8-F1
#
_entry.id   AF-A0A6M0HPG8-F1
#
_cell.length_a   1.000
_cell.length_b   1.000
_cell.length_c   1.000
_cell.angle_alpha   90.00
_cell.angle_beta   90.00
_cell.angle_gamma   90.00
#
_symmetry.space_group_name_H-M   'P 1'
#
loop_
_entity.id
_entity.type
_entity.pdbx_description
1 polymer ?
#
loop_
_entity_poly.entity_id
_entity_poly.type
_entity_poly.pdbx_seq_one_letter_code
_entity_poly.pdbx_strand_id
1 'polypeptide(L)'
;MKRLWQAERSGPKAGFDWSICDGSQLSKRDTDSVANGTHSDTERVSSQSPFKADSELLTVANLFEQWAVYSADKKAANTIKRYRGSFRSFAAFAKSRDARSLTADDVFAWAEMRRDVEGVSARAINKNDLVAVSSVFRWASGRSGGQLLSKNPVTGIALDEPRIVAQRERTFRDDEIRAILSAALTVKHDDHNPTRAASRRWCPWLTAYSGARIAELTNLEKRDIRHEAGIMVMDLRVTKTGELRTVPLHAHLIDQGFLVFVATSAPGPLFYDPKRHRKDSGYSSGVDRGGPISS
;
A
#
# COMPACT_ATOMS: atom_id res chain seq x y z
N MET A 1 -18.92 20.90 7.65
CA MET A 1 -19.42 20.32 6.37
C MET A 1 -20.85 20.73 6.02
N LYS A 2 -21.88 20.26 6.74
CA LYS A 2 -23.30 20.61 6.45
C LYS A 2 -23.58 22.13 6.44
N ARG A 3 -22.95 22.89 7.33
CA ARG A 3 -23.04 24.37 7.39
C ARG A 3 -22.31 25.11 6.25
N LEU A 4 -21.26 24.51 5.68
CA LEU A 4 -20.59 25.06 4.49
C LEU A 4 -21.50 24.91 3.27
N TRP A 5 -22.09 23.73 3.11
CA TRP A 5 -23.03 23.42 2.04
C TRP A 5 -24.33 24.23 2.10
N GLN A 6 -24.88 24.46 3.29
CA GLN A 6 -26.10 25.25 3.46
C GLN A 6 -25.94 26.73 3.04
N ALA A 7 -24.72 27.26 3.08
CA ALA A 7 -24.44 28.65 2.69
C ALA A 7 -24.43 28.87 1.15
N GLU A 8 -24.36 27.80 0.36
CA GLU A 8 -24.11 27.87 -1.10
C GLU A 8 -25.36 27.56 -1.94
N ARG A 9 -26.51 27.29 -1.30
CA ARG A 9 -27.75 26.78 -1.92
C ARG A 9 -28.58 27.78 -2.73
N SER A 10 -28.04 28.97 -3.02
CA SER A 10 -28.71 30.03 -3.78
C SER A 10 -28.46 29.89 -5.30
N GLY A 11 -28.87 28.79 -5.93
CA GLY A 11 -28.72 28.59 -7.38
C GLY A 11 -29.53 27.41 -7.94
N PRO A 12 -29.97 27.46 -9.21
CA PRO A 12 -30.98 26.54 -9.76
C PRO A 12 -30.40 25.16 -10.15
N LYS A 13 -31.22 24.12 -9.96
CA LYS A 13 -30.89 22.71 -10.22
C LYS A 13 -31.22 22.30 -11.66
N ALA A 14 -30.31 21.60 -12.34
CA ALA A 14 -30.58 20.88 -13.58
C ALA A 14 -30.74 19.38 -13.29
N GLY A 15 -31.86 18.78 -13.71
CA GLY A 15 -32.14 17.35 -13.58
C GLY A 15 -31.44 16.55 -14.68
N PHE A 16 -30.94 15.36 -14.34
CA PHE A 16 -30.33 14.42 -15.29
C PHE A 16 -30.98 13.04 -15.13
N ASP A 17 -31.33 12.43 -16.25
CA ASP A 17 -32.04 11.14 -16.37
C ASP A 17 -31.05 9.96 -16.20
N TRP A 18 -31.53 8.90 -15.56
CA TRP A 18 -30.74 7.87 -14.90
C TRP A 18 -30.73 6.52 -15.66
N SER A 19 -31.41 6.38 -16.79
CA SER A 19 -31.80 5.05 -17.29
C SER A 19 -30.77 4.30 -18.17
N ILE A 20 -29.50 4.17 -17.75
CA ILE A 20 -28.53 3.30 -18.45
C ILE A 20 -27.61 2.58 -17.44
N CYS A 21 -27.55 1.25 -17.57
CA CYS A 21 -26.70 0.29 -16.86
C CYS A 21 -27.32 -0.39 -15.62
N ASP A 22 -28.19 -1.39 -15.86
CA ASP A 22 -28.44 -2.47 -14.89
C ASP A 22 -28.09 -3.82 -15.56
N GLY A 23 -27.54 -4.74 -14.77
CA GLY A 23 -27.04 -6.03 -15.21
C GLY A 23 -26.30 -6.77 -14.10
N SER A 24 -26.99 -7.02 -12.99
CA SER A 24 -26.51 -7.86 -11.90
C SER A 24 -27.12 -9.27 -11.99
N GLN A 25 -26.34 -10.32 -11.69
CA GLN A 25 -26.82 -11.52 -10.98
C GLN A 25 -25.66 -12.23 -10.25
N LEU A 26 -25.83 -12.39 -8.93
CA LEU A 26 -25.12 -13.34 -8.07
C LEU A 26 -25.93 -14.65 -8.01
N SER A 27 -25.25 -15.79 -7.86
CA SER A 27 -25.83 -16.97 -7.21
C SER A 27 -24.87 -17.60 -6.19
N LYS A 28 -25.46 -18.08 -5.10
CA LYS A 28 -24.88 -18.83 -3.97
C LYS A 28 -25.34 -20.30 -4.06
N ARG A 29 -24.74 -21.12 -3.17
CA ARG A 29 -25.16 -22.45 -2.63
C ARG A 29 -24.53 -23.65 -3.35
N ASP A 30 -24.23 -24.78 -2.72
CA ASP A 30 -24.38 -25.29 -1.34
C ASP A 30 -23.38 -26.46 -1.13
N THR A 31 -23.41 -27.01 0.08
CA THR A 31 -22.64 -28.09 0.71
C THR A 31 -22.68 -29.46 0.01
N ASP A 32 -21.69 -30.33 0.29
CA ASP A 32 -21.89 -31.59 1.05
C ASP A 32 -20.62 -32.46 1.20
N SER A 33 -20.64 -33.24 2.26
CA SER A 33 -19.65 -34.14 2.86
C SER A 33 -19.37 -35.46 2.12
N VAL A 34 -18.27 -36.15 2.44
CA VAL A 34 -18.20 -37.47 3.14
C VAL A 34 -16.75 -38.02 3.21
N ALA A 35 -16.49 -38.79 4.28
CA ALA A 35 -15.28 -39.46 4.80
C ALA A 35 -14.56 -40.45 3.82
N ASN A 36 -13.45 -41.14 4.10
CA ASN A 36 -12.82 -41.68 5.32
C ASN A 36 -11.42 -42.25 4.93
N GLY A 37 -10.47 -42.48 5.85
CA GLY A 37 -9.33 -43.38 5.56
C GLY A 37 -8.04 -43.22 6.39
N THR A 38 -7.95 -44.04 7.43
CA THR A 38 -6.91 -44.38 8.44
C THR A 38 -5.41 -44.55 8.09
N HIS A 39 -4.60 -44.14 9.09
CA HIS A 39 -3.35 -44.72 9.68
C HIS A 39 -2.13 -45.16 8.85
N SER A 40 -0.95 -44.64 9.22
CA SER A 40 0.08 -45.40 9.95
C SER A 40 1.26 -44.52 10.43
N ASP A 41 1.77 -44.86 11.61
CA ASP A 41 2.99 -44.35 12.25
C ASP A 41 4.26 -44.75 11.45
N THR A 42 5.36 -44.02 11.61
CA THR A 42 6.53 -44.39 12.44
C THR A 42 7.77 -43.58 12.02
N GLU A 43 8.51 -43.17 13.05
CA GLU A 43 9.98 -43.13 13.12
C GLU A 43 10.78 -41.86 12.74
N ARG A 44 11.38 -41.38 13.82
CA ARG A 44 12.36 -40.32 13.99
C ARG A 44 13.74 -40.90 13.64
N VAL A 45 14.42 -40.37 12.63
CA VAL A 45 15.86 -40.57 12.43
C VAL A 45 16.56 -39.23 12.46
N SER A 46 17.34 -39.07 13.54
CA SER A 46 18.39 -38.08 13.69
C SER A 46 19.57 -38.47 12.80
N SER A 47 19.91 -37.61 11.83
CA SER A 47 21.23 -37.62 11.20
C SER A 47 21.76 -36.20 11.11
N GLN A 48 22.60 -35.84 12.09
CA GLN A 48 23.57 -34.78 11.91
C GLN A 48 24.61 -35.26 10.87
N SER A 49 24.87 -34.44 9.86
CA SER A 49 26.03 -34.57 8.98
C SER A 49 26.37 -33.22 8.36
N PRO A 50 27.62 -33.02 7.91
CA PRO A 50 28.55 -32.04 8.44
C PRO A 50 28.44 -30.70 7.71
N PHE A 51 28.82 -29.62 8.37
CA PHE A 51 29.04 -28.33 7.72
C PHE A 51 30.11 -28.50 6.63
N LYS A 52 29.66 -28.60 5.38
CA LYS A 52 30.50 -28.65 4.20
C LYS A 52 31.03 -27.23 3.95
N ALA A 53 32.27 -27.02 4.34
CA ALA A 53 33.05 -25.84 4.01
C ALA A 53 33.35 -25.85 2.50
N ASP A 54 32.47 -25.18 1.75
CA ASP A 54 32.77 -24.41 0.54
C ASP A 54 31.52 -23.61 0.20
N SER A 55 31.10 -22.75 1.14
CA SER A 55 29.91 -21.94 0.94
C SER A 55 30.30 -20.67 0.21
N GLU A 56 29.76 -20.49 -0.98
CA GLU A 56 29.73 -19.21 -1.69
C GLU A 56 29.45 -18.05 -0.71
N LEU A 57 30.23 -16.96 -0.84
CA LEU A 57 30.17 -15.82 0.06
C LEU A 57 28.77 -15.20 0.05
N LEU A 58 28.04 -15.33 1.17
CA LEU A 58 26.67 -14.83 1.31
C LEU A 58 26.69 -13.37 1.76
N THR A 59 26.73 -12.43 0.81
CA THR A 59 26.66 -10.99 1.15
C THR A 59 25.26 -10.59 1.64
N VAL A 60 25.17 -9.43 2.31
CA VAL A 60 23.89 -8.81 2.69
C VAL A 60 23.00 -8.54 1.47
N ALA A 61 23.59 -8.13 0.34
CA ALA A 61 22.86 -7.90 -0.90
C ALA A 61 22.29 -9.21 -1.47
N ASN A 62 23.12 -10.26 -1.56
CA ASN A 62 22.68 -11.57 -2.06
C ASN A 62 21.58 -12.16 -1.17
N LEU A 63 21.73 -12.04 0.15
CA LEU A 63 20.73 -12.50 1.11
C LEU A 63 19.37 -11.81 0.90
N PHE A 64 19.39 -10.50 0.63
CA PHE A 64 18.16 -9.76 0.33
C PHE A 64 17.52 -10.21 -0.99
N GLU A 65 18.29 -10.42 -2.05
CA GLU A 65 17.74 -10.87 -3.33
C GLU A 65 17.11 -12.26 -3.22
N GLN A 66 17.74 -13.20 -2.50
CA GLN A 66 17.14 -14.51 -2.24
C GLN A 66 15.81 -14.39 -1.46
N TRP A 67 15.77 -13.54 -0.43
CA TRP A 67 14.55 -13.26 0.30
C TRP A 67 13.48 -12.60 -0.57
N ALA A 68 13.86 -11.68 -1.46
CA ALA A 68 12.95 -10.97 -2.34
C ALA A 68 12.30 -11.91 -3.35
N VAL A 69 13.06 -12.85 -3.92
CA VAL A 69 12.54 -13.92 -4.79
C VAL A 69 11.58 -14.81 -4.01
N TYR A 70 11.98 -15.29 -2.83
CA TYR A 70 11.13 -16.12 -1.96
C TYR A 70 9.82 -15.43 -1.56
N SER A 71 9.85 -14.10 -1.38
CA SER A 71 8.74 -13.31 -0.85
C SER A 71 7.87 -12.67 -1.92
N ALA A 72 8.16 -12.86 -3.21
CA ALA A 72 7.48 -12.17 -4.31
C ALA A 72 5.95 -12.40 -4.34
N ASP A 73 5.52 -13.60 -3.96
CA ASP A 73 4.12 -14.03 -3.83
C ASP A 73 3.54 -13.83 -2.43
N LYS A 74 4.39 -13.60 -1.41
CA LYS A 74 4.01 -13.55 0.01
C LYS A 74 3.95 -12.14 0.58
N LYS A 75 4.55 -11.16 -0.09
CA LYS A 75 4.64 -9.77 0.36
C LYS A 75 4.19 -8.83 -0.74
N ALA A 76 3.51 -7.75 -0.36
CA ALA A 76 3.19 -6.68 -1.28
C ALA A 76 4.47 -6.13 -1.94
N ALA A 77 4.41 -5.85 -3.24
CA ALA A 77 5.56 -5.34 -4.01
C ALA A 77 6.19 -4.10 -3.37
N ASN A 78 5.36 -3.20 -2.82
CA ASN A 78 5.85 -2.02 -2.12
C ASN A 78 6.66 -2.34 -0.85
N THR A 79 6.34 -3.44 -0.15
CA THR A 79 7.13 -3.88 1.02
C THR A 79 8.53 -4.31 0.60
N ILE A 80 8.65 -5.12 -0.46
CA ILE A 80 9.94 -5.55 -1.01
C ILE A 80 10.74 -4.33 -1.48
N LYS A 81 10.10 -3.41 -2.20
CA LYS A 81 10.73 -2.15 -2.65
C LYS A 81 11.24 -1.32 -1.48
N ARG A 82 10.45 -1.17 -0.40
CA ARG A 82 10.87 -0.43 0.80
C ARG A 82 12.06 -1.09 1.49
N TYR A 83 12.02 -2.42 1.65
CA TYR A 83 13.11 -3.16 2.30
C TYR A 83 14.41 -3.04 1.50
N ARG A 84 14.34 -3.03 0.16
CA ARG A 84 15.50 -2.83 -0.72
C ARG A 84 16.26 -1.54 -0.41
N GLY A 85 15.57 -0.47 0.01
CA GLY A 85 16.20 0.77 0.44
C GLY A 85 17.08 0.59 1.68
N SER A 86 16.54 -0.05 2.72
CA SER A 86 17.28 -0.36 3.96
C SER A 86 18.46 -1.30 3.69
N PHE A 87 18.24 -2.33 2.86
CA PHE A 87 19.28 -3.29 2.49
C PHE A 87 20.39 -2.70 1.62
N ARG A 88 20.10 -1.67 0.81
CA ARG A 88 21.14 -0.94 0.08
C ARG A 88 22.10 -0.23 1.02
N SER A 89 21.59 0.49 2.03
CA SER A 89 22.47 1.13 3.03
C SER A 89 23.19 0.07 3.87
N PHE A 90 22.50 -0.98 4.29
CA PHE A 90 23.14 -2.02 5.11
C PHE A 90 24.22 -2.80 4.35
N ALA A 91 24.01 -3.10 3.07
CA ALA A 91 25.02 -3.70 2.22
C ALA A 91 26.22 -2.75 1.99
N ALA A 92 26.00 -1.44 1.86
CA ALA A 92 27.07 -0.46 1.76
C ALA A 92 27.94 -0.42 3.04
N PHE A 93 27.30 -0.53 4.21
CA PHE A 93 27.98 -0.63 5.50
C PHE A 93 28.77 -1.94 5.64
N ALA A 94 28.13 -3.08 5.36
CA ALA A 94 28.74 -4.41 5.50
C ALA A 94 29.78 -4.71 4.40
N LYS A 95 29.74 -3.99 3.27
CA LYS A 95 30.59 -4.21 2.09
C LYS A 95 30.50 -5.68 1.62
N SER A 96 31.65 -6.32 1.42
CA SER A 96 31.75 -7.73 1.00
C SER A 96 31.86 -8.71 2.18
N ARG A 97 31.48 -8.30 3.41
CA ARG A 97 31.45 -9.24 4.55
C ARG A 97 30.37 -10.31 4.34
N ASP A 98 30.66 -11.53 4.79
CA ASP A 98 29.67 -12.60 4.86
C ASP A 98 28.60 -12.20 5.90
N ALA A 99 27.32 -12.27 5.50
CA ALA A 99 26.17 -11.99 6.35
C ALA A 99 26.11 -12.88 7.59
N ARG A 100 26.71 -14.08 7.54
CA ARG A 100 26.85 -15.00 8.69
C ARG A 100 27.80 -14.51 9.75
N SER A 101 28.72 -13.61 9.40
CA SER A 101 29.68 -12.99 10.33
C SER A 101 29.13 -11.74 11.03
N LEU A 102 27.93 -11.27 10.65
CA LEU A 102 27.37 -10.06 11.22
C LEU A 102 26.79 -10.30 12.61
N THR A 103 27.22 -9.45 13.54
CA THR A 103 26.84 -9.50 14.95
C THR A 103 25.75 -8.49 15.29
N ALA A 104 25.24 -8.54 16.52
CA ALA A 104 24.33 -7.53 17.02
C ALA A 104 25.00 -6.14 17.04
N ASP A 105 26.27 -6.07 17.44
CA ASP A 105 27.04 -4.82 17.51
C ASP A 105 27.25 -4.21 16.11
N ASP A 106 27.47 -5.05 15.09
CA ASP A 106 27.55 -4.58 13.69
C ASP A 106 26.24 -3.92 13.23
N VAL A 107 25.09 -4.52 13.58
CA VAL A 107 23.77 -3.97 13.24
C VAL A 107 23.50 -2.69 14.02
N PHE A 108 23.88 -2.63 15.30
CA PHE A 108 23.74 -1.41 16.10
C PHE A 108 24.63 -0.29 15.56
N ALA A 109 25.90 -0.57 15.24
CA ALA A 109 26.82 0.40 14.63
C ALA A 109 26.30 0.92 13.28
N TRP A 110 25.69 0.06 12.46
CA TRP A 110 25.02 0.49 11.25
C TRP A 110 23.83 1.42 11.54
N ALA A 111 23.02 1.10 12.55
CA ALA A 111 21.91 1.94 12.97
C ALA A 111 22.37 3.31 13.47
N GLU A 112 23.48 3.38 14.23
CA GLU A 112 24.08 4.65 14.64
C GLU A 112 24.61 5.44 13.44
N MET A 113 25.28 4.80 12.49
CA MET A 113 25.71 5.46 11.25
C MET A 113 24.52 6.03 10.46
N ARG A 114 23.40 5.28 10.35
CA ARG A 114 22.16 5.77 9.74
C ARG A 114 21.61 7.03 10.44
N ARG A 115 21.75 7.11 11.76
CA ARG A 115 21.31 8.26 12.55
C ARG A 115 22.25 9.45 12.36
N ASP A 116 23.54 9.23 12.57
CA ASP A 116 24.53 10.29 12.78
C ASP A 116 25.13 10.80 11.46
N VAL A 117 25.24 9.93 10.45
CA VAL A 117 25.80 10.27 9.13
C VAL A 117 24.71 10.53 8.10
N GLU A 118 23.70 9.65 8.03
CA GLU A 118 22.62 9.76 7.04
C GLU A 118 21.41 10.60 7.52
N GLY A 119 21.43 11.07 8.77
CA GLY A 119 20.40 11.95 9.34
C GLY A 119 19.03 11.31 9.50
N VAL A 120 18.94 9.97 9.52
CA VAL A 120 17.66 9.25 9.64
C VAL A 120 17.26 9.17 11.11
N SER A 121 16.05 9.59 11.45
CA SER A 121 15.58 9.56 12.84
C SER A 121 15.60 8.14 13.44
N ALA A 122 15.96 8.01 14.72
CA ALA A 122 15.95 6.74 15.46
C ALA A 122 14.62 5.98 15.31
N ARG A 123 13.49 6.70 15.38
CA ARG A 123 12.16 6.12 15.16
C ARG A 123 11.98 5.51 13.77
N ALA A 124 12.48 6.17 12.73
CA ALA A 124 12.39 5.64 11.36
C ALA A 124 13.30 4.42 11.17
N ILE A 125 14.50 4.42 11.79
CA ILE A 125 15.41 3.29 11.79
C ILE A 125 14.75 2.09 12.50
N ASN A 126 14.24 2.29 13.72
CA ASN A 126 13.56 1.25 14.49
C ASN A 126 12.36 0.66 13.76
N LYS A 127 11.49 1.51 13.18
CA LYS A 127 10.22 1.06 12.57
C LYS A 127 10.32 0.59 11.13
N ASN A 128 11.39 0.91 10.43
CA ASN A 128 11.55 0.55 9.02
C ASN A 128 12.79 -0.29 8.78
N ASP A 129 13.97 0.24 9.11
CA ASP A 129 15.25 -0.36 8.79
C ASP A 129 15.48 -1.64 9.60
N LEU A 130 15.44 -1.56 10.92
CA LEU A 130 15.63 -2.73 11.79
C LEU A 130 14.52 -3.77 11.61
N VAL A 131 13.28 -3.34 11.32
CA VAL A 131 12.18 -4.25 10.96
C VAL A 131 12.47 -4.97 9.64
N ALA A 132 12.98 -4.28 8.63
CA ALA A 132 13.34 -4.88 7.35
C ALA A 132 14.47 -5.90 7.53
N VAL A 133 15.58 -5.49 8.16
CA VAL A 133 16.74 -6.36 8.38
C VAL A 133 16.35 -7.56 9.24
N SER A 134 15.63 -7.34 10.36
CA SER A 134 15.15 -8.44 11.20
C SER A 134 14.23 -9.41 10.45
N SER A 135 13.39 -8.92 9.53
CA SER A 135 12.48 -9.79 8.76
C SER A 135 13.24 -10.75 7.84
N VAL A 136 14.27 -10.25 7.15
CA VAL A 136 15.09 -11.06 6.24
C VAL A 136 15.99 -12.01 7.01
N PHE A 137 16.65 -11.53 8.07
CA PHE A 137 17.53 -12.37 8.89
C PHE A 137 16.75 -13.44 9.66
N ARG A 138 15.51 -13.13 10.11
CA ARG A 138 14.62 -14.14 10.68
C ARG A 138 14.28 -15.23 9.67
N TRP A 139 13.92 -14.87 8.43
CA TRP A 139 13.69 -15.85 7.37
C TRP A 139 14.92 -16.71 7.11
N ALA A 140 16.10 -16.09 7.01
CA ALA A 140 17.37 -16.76 6.78
C ALA A 140 17.77 -17.72 7.90
N SER A 141 17.46 -17.39 9.15
CA SER A 141 17.66 -18.30 10.30
C SER A 141 16.60 -19.39 10.42
N GLY A 142 15.45 -19.20 9.76
CA GLY A 142 14.33 -20.13 9.81
C GLY A 142 14.47 -21.26 8.79
N ARG A 143 13.63 -22.30 8.96
CA ARG A 143 13.56 -23.43 8.02
C ARG A 143 13.23 -23.00 6.60
N SER A 144 12.34 -22.01 6.44
CA SER A 144 11.92 -21.51 5.12
C SER A 144 13.04 -20.83 4.33
N GLY A 145 14.06 -20.32 5.01
CA GLY A 145 15.27 -19.77 4.39
C GLY A 145 16.43 -20.75 4.40
N GLY A 146 16.20 -22.05 4.65
CA GLY A 146 17.25 -23.07 4.64
C GLY A 146 18.27 -22.96 5.77
N GLN A 147 17.96 -22.23 6.85
CA GLN A 147 18.88 -22.02 7.98
C GLN A 147 20.26 -21.48 7.56
N LEU A 148 20.27 -20.57 6.57
CA LEU A 148 21.46 -19.87 6.09
C LEU A 148 22.22 -19.13 7.19
N LEU A 149 21.52 -18.74 8.26
CA LEU A 149 22.06 -18.12 9.47
C LEU A 149 21.76 -18.98 10.70
N SER A 150 22.65 -18.98 11.68
CA SER A 150 22.40 -19.67 12.96
C SER A 150 21.37 -18.97 13.84
N LYS A 151 21.37 -17.63 13.83
CA LYS A 151 20.44 -16.78 14.60
C LYS A 151 20.23 -15.43 13.92
N ASN A 152 19.15 -14.74 14.29
CA ASN A 152 18.90 -13.37 13.86
C ASN A 152 19.64 -12.36 14.79
N PRO A 153 20.69 -11.66 14.31
CA PRO A 153 21.47 -10.71 15.10
C PRO A 153 20.68 -9.45 15.46
N VAL A 154 19.57 -9.16 14.79
CA VAL A 154 18.75 -7.95 15.01
C VAL A 154 17.81 -8.08 16.22
N THR A 155 17.70 -9.28 16.80
CA THR A 155 16.74 -9.54 17.87
C THR A 155 17.08 -8.70 19.11
N GLY A 156 16.14 -7.83 19.54
CA GLY A 156 16.33 -6.97 20.70
C GLY A 156 17.09 -5.66 20.44
N ILE A 157 17.48 -5.40 19.18
CA ILE A 157 18.16 -4.16 18.82
C ILE A 157 17.16 -3.04 18.57
N ALA A 158 17.37 -1.91 19.22
CA ALA A 158 16.69 -0.65 18.93
C ALA A 158 17.60 0.52 19.33
N LEU A 159 17.48 1.64 18.63
CA LEU A 159 18.04 2.92 19.07
C LEU A 159 17.08 3.60 20.04
N ASP A 160 17.62 4.34 21.01
CA ASP A 160 16.80 5.18 21.88
C ASP A 160 16.08 6.27 21.07
N GLU A 161 14.75 6.31 21.20
CA GLU A 161 13.94 7.35 20.59
C GLU A 161 13.92 8.59 21.51
N PRO A 162 14.21 9.80 21.00
CA PRO A 162 14.02 11.00 21.79
C PRO A 162 12.55 11.12 22.18
N ARG A 163 12.29 11.57 23.40
CA ARG A 163 10.93 11.83 23.87
C ARG A 163 10.33 12.98 23.06
N ILE A 164 9.34 12.67 22.23
CA ILE A 164 8.57 13.68 21.48
C ILE A 164 7.29 13.97 22.25
N VAL A 165 7.13 15.22 22.67
CA VAL A 165 5.87 15.73 23.23
C VAL A 165 5.02 16.25 22.08
N ALA A 166 3.81 15.69 21.90
CA ALA A 166 2.89 16.17 20.87
C ALA A 166 2.46 17.61 21.19
N GLN A 167 2.76 18.54 20.29
CA GLN A 167 2.44 19.96 20.46
C GLN A 167 0.99 20.32 20.08
N ARG A 168 0.33 19.46 19.30
CA ARG A 168 -1.07 19.62 18.86
C ARG A 168 -1.72 18.26 18.60
N GLU A 169 -3.04 18.26 18.53
CA GLU A 169 -3.82 17.11 18.08
C GLU A 169 -3.48 16.69 16.64
N ARG A 170 -3.66 15.40 16.36
CA ARG A 170 -3.41 14.79 15.04
C ARG A 170 -4.51 15.07 14.01
N THR A 171 -5.65 15.57 14.47
CA THR A 171 -6.82 15.86 13.65
C THR A 171 -6.80 17.31 13.20
N PHE A 172 -7.38 17.57 12.04
CA PHE A 172 -7.57 18.95 11.58
C PHE A 172 -8.66 19.65 12.40
N ARG A 173 -8.45 20.93 12.66
CA ARG A 173 -9.44 21.83 13.23
C ARG A 173 -10.45 22.27 12.16
N ASP A 174 -11.59 22.79 12.59
CA ASP A 174 -12.68 23.18 11.69
C ASP A 174 -12.29 24.28 10.69
N ASP A 175 -11.43 25.22 11.09
CA ASP A 175 -10.87 26.29 10.26
C ASP A 175 -9.87 25.74 9.24
N GLU A 176 -9.03 24.78 9.62
CA GLU A 176 -8.11 24.09 8.71
C GLU A 176 -8.87 23.26 7.66
N ILE A 177 -9.89 22.51 8.09
CA ILE A 177 -10.76 21.75 7.18
C ILE A 177 -11.44 22.69 6.19
N ARG A 178 -11.97 23.82 6.69
CA ARG A 178 -12.57 24.85 5.84
C ARG A 178 -11.56 25.40 4.84
N ALA A 179 -10.36 25.77 5.28
CA ALA A 179 -9.32 26.30 4.41
C ALA A 179 -8.95 25.32 3.29
N ILE A 180 -8.77 24.03 3.62
CA ILE A 180 -8.45 22.98 2.64
C ILE A 180 -9.57 22.82 1.61
N LEU A 181 -10.82 22.73 2.07
CA LEU A 181 -11.97 22.51 1.17
C LEU A 181 -12.31 23.73 0.33
N SER A 182 -12.18 24.94 0.89
CA SER A 182 -12.30 26.18 0.13
C SER A 182 -11.18 26.29 -0.92
N ALA A 183 -9.94 25.95 -0.58
CA ALA A 183 -8.85 25.91 -1.56
C ALA A 183 -9.14 24.92 -2.68
N ALA A 184 -9.66 23.72 -2.35
CA ALA A 184 -10.04 22.71 -3.34
C ALA A 184 -11.08 23.24 -4.34
N LEU A 185 -12.06 24.04 -3.91
CA LEU A 185 -13.05 24.68 -4.81
C LEU A 185 -12.43 25.66 -5.81
N THR A 186 -11.36 26.36 -5.40
CA THR A 186 -10.71 27.38 -6.24
C THR A 186 -9.68 26.81 -7.23
N VAL A 187 -9.45 25.49 -7.22
CA VAL A 187 -8.50 24.83 -8.11
C VAL A 187 -8.95 25.01 -9.56
N LYS A 188 -8.13 25.73 -10.34
CA LYS A 188 -8.32 25.91 -11.78
C LYS A 188 -7.90 24.66 -12.55
N HIS A 189 -8.52 24.47 -13.71
CA HIS A 189 -8.04 23.51 -14.70
C HIS A 189 -6.59 23.83 -15.08
N ASP A 190 -5.80 22.78 -15.34
CA ASP A 190 -4.39 22.88 -15.73
C ASP A 190 -4.18 21.95 -16.92
N ASP A 191 -4.04 22.52 -18.11
CA ASP A 191 -3.90 21.74 -19.35
C ASP A 191 -2.60 20.91 -19.37
N HIS A 192 -1.56 21.34 -18.67
CA HIS A 192 -0.30 20.61 -18.59
C HIS A 192 -0.37 19.43 -17.62
N ASN A 193 -1.24 19.51 -16.61
CA ASN A 193 -1.40 18.48 -15.60
C ASN A 193 -2.85 18.34 -15.10
N PRO A 194 -3.78 17.93 -15.99
CA PRO A 194 -5.21 17.96 -15.70
C PRO A 194 -5.59 17.01 -14.56
N THR A 195 -4.92 15.85 -14.48
CA THR A 195 -5.15 14.86 -13.41
C THR A 195 -4.67 15.36 -12.04
N ARG A 196 -3.60 16.16 -11.99
CA ARG A 196 -3.16 16.84 -10.76
C ARG A 196 -4.13 17.95 -10.34
N ALA A 197 -4.67 18.72 -11.29
CA ALA A 197 -5.73 19.68 -10.97
C ALA A 197 -6.99 18.97 -10.45
N ALA A 198 -7.43 17.92 -11.13
CA ALA A 198 -8.58 17.11 -10.73
C ALA A 198 -8.42 16.51 -9.33
N SER A 199 -7.26 15.93 -9.00
CA SER A 199 -7.02 15.36 -7.67
C SER A 199 -7.08 16.40 -6.56
N ARG A 200 -6.50 17.59 -6.76
CA ARG A 200 -6.60 18.70 -5.79
C ARG A 200 -8.03 19.22 -5.65
N ARG A 201 -8.81 19.23 -6.74
CA ARG A 201 -10.20 19.70 -6.76
C ARG A 201 -11.15 18.73 -6.06
N TRP A 202 -11.03 17.44 -6.33
CA TRP A 202 -12.03 16.44 -5.95
C TRP A 202 -11.64 15.59 -4.76
N CYS A 203 -10.37 15.17 -4.66
CA CYS A 203 -9.99 14.21 -3.61
C CYS A 203 -10.20 14.74 -2.18
N PRO A 204 -9.98 16.03 -1.84
CA PRO A 204 -10.30 16.56 -0.52
C PRO A 204 -11.80 16.45 -0.19
N TRP A 205 -12.67 16.78 -1.14
CA TRP A 205 -14.13 16.69 -0.97
C TRP A 205 -14.63 15.24 -0.88
N LEU A 206 -14.12 14.36 -1.74
CA LEU A 206 -14.40 12.92 -1.69
C LEU A 206 -13.96 12.33 -0.35
N THR A 207 -12.76 12.67 0.13
CA THR A 207 -12.24 12.21 1.44
C THR A 207 -13.13 12.68 2.57
N ALA A 208 -13.54 13.95 2.56
CA ALA A 208 -14.33 14.56 3.64
C ALA A 208 -15.74 13.94 3.75
N TYR A 209 -16.33 13.44 2.66
CA TYR A 209 -17.63 12.80 2.68
C TYR A 209 -17.58 11.28 2.90
N SER A 210 -16.56 10.60 2.39
CA SER A 210 -16.49 9.13 2.41
C SER A 210 -15.64 8.55 3.54
N GLY A 211 -14.73 9.34 4.12
CA GLY A 211 -13.68 8.82 4.99
C GLY A 211 -12.70 7.88 4.29
N ALA A 212 -12.66 7.89 2.95
CA ALA A 212 -11.72 7.08 2.18
C ALA A 212 -10.28 7.58 2.35
N ARG A 213 -9.32 6.65 2.26
CA ARG A 213 -7.91 7.07 2.24
C ARG A 213 -7.64 7.78 0.93
N ILE A 214 -6.79 8.81 0.96
CA ILE A 214 -6.42 9.54 -0.25
C ILE A 214 -5.88 8.61 -1.34
N ALA A 215 -5.10 7.59 -0.96
CA ALA A 215 -4.55 6.60 -1.88
C ALA A 215 -5.62 5.69 -2.52
N GLU A 216 -6.72 5.41 -1.81
CA GLU A 216 -7.86 4.67 -2.38
C GLU A 216 -8.55 5.54 -3.44
N LEU A 217 -8.77 6.82 -3.13
CA LEU A 217 -9.41 7.76 -4.05
C LEU A 217 -8.56 8.06 -5.27
N THR A 218 -7.24 8.23 -5.12
CA THR A 218 -6.35 8.50 -6.28
C THR A 218 -6.25 7.33 -7.24
N ASN A 219 -6.65 6.12 -6.82
CA ASN A 219 -6.74 4.94 -7.68
C ASN A 219 -8.13 4.77 -8.33
N LEU A 220 -9.09 5.66 -8.07
CA LEU A 220 -10.41 5.58 -8.70
C LEU A 220 -10.30 5.73 -10.21
N GLU A 221 -10.98 4.83 -10.90
CA GLU A 221 -11.18 4.87 -12.34
C GLU A 221 -12.61 5.28 -12.68
N LYS A 222 -12.82 5.73 -13.93
CA LYS A 222 -14.15 6.08 -14.43
C LYS A 222 -15.17 4.94 -14.23
N ARG A 223 -14.74 3.68 -14.41
CA ARG A 223 -15.58 2.49 -14.23
C ARG A 223 -16.01 2.22 -12.79
N ASP A 224 -15.33 2.83 -11.82
CA ASP A 224 -15.62 2.63 -10.41
C ASP A 224 -16.80 3.51 -9.95
N ILE A 225 -17.19 4.49 -10.77
CA ILE A 225 -18.35 5.33 -10.53
C ILE A 225 -19.54 4.71 -11.26
N ARG A 226 -20.46 4.14 -10.50
CA ARG A 226 -21.64 3.46 -11.01
C ARG A 226 -22.85 3.90 -10.23
N HIS A 227 -24.00 3.40 -10.63
CA HIS A 227 -25.20 3.54 -9.86
C HIS A 227 -25.75 2.19 -9.53
N GLU A 228 -26.34 2.14 -8.36
CA GLU A 228 -26.85 0.94 -7.76
C GLU A 228 -28.07 1.33 -6.94
N ALA A 229 -29.20 0.68 -7.22
CA ALA A 229 -30.43 0.84 -6.46
C ALA A 229 -30.88 2.30 -6.24
N GLY A 230 -30.79 3.15 -7.28
CA GLY A 230 -31.23 4.56 -7.18
C GLY A 230 -30.16 5.53 -6.70
N ILE A 231 -28.95 5.06 -6.38
CA ILE A 231 -27.90 5.86 -5.74
C ILE A 231 -26.60 5.77 -6.54
N MET A 232 -25.97 6.93 -6.79
CA MET A 232 -24.62 6.96 -7.32
C MET A 232 -23.62 6.49 -6.26
N VAL A 233 -22.76 5.55 -6.61
CA VAL A 233 -21.76 4.96 -5.74
C VAL A 233 -20.37 5.00 -6.37
N MET A 234 -19.35 4.89 -5.53
CA MET A 234 -17.97 4.66 -5.95
C MET A 234 -17.42 3.38 -5.34
N ASP A 235 -16.81 2.53 -6.17
CA ASP A 235 -16.17 1.29 -5.73
C ASP A 235 -14.70 1.54 -5.37
N LEU A 236 -14.35 1.42 -4.10
CA LEU A 236 -12.96 1.53 -3.65
C LEU A 236 -12.29 0.17 -3.75
N ARG A 237 -11.72 -0.11 -4.93
CA ARG A 237 -11.17 -1.44 -5.25
C ARG A 237 -9.76 -1.68 -4.74
N VAL A 238 -8.97 -0.61 -4.67
CA VAL A 238 -7.55 -0.70 -4.35
C VAL A 238 -7.34 -0.24 -2.90
N THR A 239 -7.44 -1.18 -1.96
CA THR A 239 -7.28 -0.90 -0.53
C THR A 239 -6.00 -1.55 0.02
N LYS A 240 -5.51 -1.02 1.15
CA LYS A 240 -4.31 -1.58 1.81
C LYS A 240 -4.54 -3.02 2.31
N THR A 241 -5.78 -3.36 2.65
CA THR A 241 -6.18 -4.66 3.20
C THR A 241 -6.70 -5.62 2.14
N GLY A 242 -6.94 -5.15 0.89
CA GLY A 242 -7.53 -5.95 -0.19
C GLY A 242 -9.05 -6.08 -0.10
N GLU A 243 -9.69 -5.48 0.88
CA GLU A 243 -11.15 -5.46 1.01
C GLU A 243 -11.75 -4.41 0.08
N LEU A 244 -12.64 -4.85 -0.80
CA LEU A 244 -13.44 -3.99 -1.67
C LEU A 244 -14.56 -3.37 -0.84
N ARG A 245 -14.84 -2.08 -1.04
CA ARG A 245 -16.02 -1.44 -0.46
C ARG A 245 -16.68 -0.46 -1.41
N THR A 246 -17.99 -0.45 -1.39
CA THR A 246 -18.83 0.48 -2.16
C THR A 246 -19.25 1.63 -1.24
N VAL A 247 -19.08 2.87 -1.69
CA VAL A 247 -19.44 4.06 -0.91
C VAL A 247 -20.42 4.93 -1.71
N PRO A 248 -21.57 5.31 -1.14
CA PRO A 248 -22.48 6.28 -1.75
C PRO A 248 -21.83 7.63 -1.99
N LEU A 249 -22.06 8.23 -3.15
CA LEU A 249 -21.69 9.60 -3.44
C LEU A 249 -22.70 10.56 -2.79
N HIS A 250 -22.18 11.47 -1.98
CA HIS A 250 -23.00 12.47 -1.32
C HIS A 250 -23.59 13.47 -2.34
N ALA A 251 -24.86 13.85 -2.19
CA ALA A 251 -25.56 14.74 -3.12
C ALA A 251 -24.81 16.05 -3.42
N HIS A 252 -24.12 16.62 -2.42
CA HIS A 252 -23.27 17.80 -2.62
C HIS A 252 -22.18 17.61 -3.69
N LEU A 253 -21.56 16.43 -3.79
CA LEU A 253 -20.56 16.16 -4.83
C LEU A 253 -21.20 16.14 -6.22
N ILE A 254 -22.43 15.61 -6.30
CA ILE A 254 -23.23 15.59 -7.53
C ILE A 254 -23.59 17.02 -7.93
N ASP A 255 -24.11 17.82 -7.00
CA ASP A 255 -24.44 19.23 -7.21
C ASP A 255 -23.22 20.07 -7.66
N GLN A 256 -22.02 19.75 -7.15
CA GLN A 256 -20.76 20.39 -7.57
C GLN A 256 -20.30 20.00 -8.98
N GLY A 257 -20.96 19.04 -9.64
CA GLY A 257 -20.61 18.58 -10.98
C GLY A 257 -19.58 17.45 -11.01
N PHE A 258 -19.42 16.66 -9.93
CA PHE A 258 -18.48 15.54 -9.94
C PHE A 258 -18.81 14.52 -11.03
N LEU A 259 -20.10 14.22 -11.25
CA LEU A 259 -20.52 13.29 -12.30
C LEU A 259 -20.24 13.83 -13.70
N VAL A 260 -20.37 15.14 -13.90
CA VAL A 260 -20.01 15.80 -15.17
C VAL A 260 -18.52 15.63 -15.42
N PHE A 261 -17.68 15.89 -14.41
CA PHE A 261 -16.24 15.65 -14.48
C PHE A 261 -15.90 14.19 -14.84
N VAL A 262 -16.56 13.21 -14.20
CA VAL A 262 -16.35 11.79 -14.49
C VAL A 262 -16.78 11.46 -15.92
N ALA A 263 -17.92 11.99 -16.39
CA ALA A 263 -18.43 11.78 -17.74
C ALA A 263 -17.48 12.33 -18.82
N THR A 264 -16.91 13.53 -18.60
CA THR A 264 -15.95 14.17 -19.53
C THR A 264 -14.55 13.57 -19.45
N SER A 265 -14.23 12.82 -18.40
CA SER A 265 -12.92 12.17 -18.25
C SER A 265 -12.74 11.02 -19.23
N ALA A 266 -11.50 10.79 -19.67
CA ALA A 266 -11.15 9.62 -20.48
C ALA A 266 -11.39 8.32 -19.70
N PRO A 267 -11.57 7.17 -20.39
CA PRO A 267 -11.56 5.86 -19.73
C PRO A 267 -10.27 5.64 -18.92
N GLY A 268 -10.40 4.97 -17.78
CA GLY A 268 -9.28 4.67 -16.88
C GLY A 268 -9.20 5.61 -15.66
N PRO A 269 -8.00 5.83 -15.10
CA PRO A 269 -7.80 6.59 -13.86
C PRO A 269 -8.23 8.06 -13.94
N LEU A 270 -8.94 8.52 -12.91
CA LEU A 270 -9.45 9.88 -12.83
C LEU A 270 -8.39 10.90 -12.38
N PHE A 271 -7.38 10.45 -11.63
CA PHE A 271 -6.53 11.34 -10.81
C PHE A 271 -5.03 11.20 -11.04
N TYR A 272 -4.61 10.33 -11.96
CA TYR A 272 -3.22 10.28 -12.41
C TYR A 272 -3.18 9.93 -13.90
N ASP A 273 -2.09 10.30 -14.55
CA ASP A 273 -1.82 9.91 -15.94
C ASP A 273 -1.00 8.61 -15.94
N PRO A 274 -1.54 7.49 -16.46
CA PRO A 274 -0.81 6.22 -16.54
C PRO A 274 0.51 6.31 -17.31
N LYS A 275 0.61 7.21 -18.30
CA LYS A 275 1.84 7.40 -19.10
C LYS A 275 2.94 8.10 -18.30
N ARG A 276 2.57 8.99 -17.38
CA ARG A 276 3.50 9.71 -16.50
C ARG A 276 3.78 8.94 -15.21
N HIS A 277 2.94 7.96 -14.88
CA HIS A 277 3.12 7.13 -13.70
C HIS A 277 4.10 6.00 -14.02
N ARG A 278 5.30 6.02 -13.40
CA ARG A 278 6.26 4.91 -13.52
C ARG A 278 5.59 3.63 -13.01
N LYS A 279 5.66 2.53 -13.78
CA LYS A 279 5.15 1.20 -13.39
C LYS A 279 5.64 0.71 -12.01
N ASP A 280 6.74 1.27 -11.49
CA ASP A 280 7.34 0.90 -10.20
C ASP A 280 6.80 1.61 -8.95
N SER A 281 5.80 2.50 -9.04
CA SER A 281 5.22 3.16 -7.86
C SER A 281 4.11 2.34 -7.19
N GLY A 282 4.46 1.17 -6.65
CA GLY A 282 3.97 0.62 -5.38
C GLY A 282 2.46 0.35 -5.15
N TYR A 283 1.57 0.73 -6.05
CA TYR A 283 0.19 0.29 -6.11
C TYR A 283 0.06 -0.55 -7.36
N SER A 284 -0.07 -1.88 -7.19
CA SER A 284 -0.38 -2.76 -8.29
C SER A 284 -1.76 -2.37 -8.83
N SER A 285 -1.79 -1.72 -9.99
CA SER A 285 -2.98 -1.70 -10.82
C SER A 285 -3.41 -3.16 -11.00
N GLY A 286 -4.63 -3.48 -10.55
CA GLY A 286 -5.18 -4.83 -10.60
C GLY A 286 -4.96 -5.43 -11.98
N VAL A 287 -4.36 -6.61 -12.01
CA VAL A 287 -4.12 -7.37 -13.24
C VAL A 287 -5.46 -7.55 -13.95
N ASP A 288 -5.54 -6.98 -15.14
CA ASP A 288 -6.61 -7.18 -16.11
C ASP A 288 -6.58 -8.66 -16.53
N ARG A 289 -7.43 -9.50 -15.92
CA ARG A 289 -7.68 -10.87 -16.39
C ARG A 289 -8.83 -10.82 -17.38
N GLY A 290 -8.49 -10.50 -18.63
CA GLY A 290 -9.44 -10.44 -19.74
C GLY A 290 -8.74 -10.52 -21.09
N GLY A 291 -7.99 -11.61 -21.33
CA GLY A 291 -7.56 -11.96 -22.70
C GLY A 291 -8.67 -12.71 -23.42
N PRO A 292 -8.88 -12.51 -24.73
CA PRO A 292 -9.94 -13.16 -25.48
C PRO A 292 -9.65 -14.65 -25.64
N ILE A 293 -10.65 -15.49 -25.37
CA ILE A 293 -10.65 -16.89 -25.80
C ILE A 293 -10.99 -16.86 -27.28
N SER A 294 -9.98 -17.04 -28.12
CA SER A 294 -10.19 -17.36 -29.54
C SER A 294 -10.62 -18.83 -29.64
N SER A 295 -11.80 -19.05 -30.20
CA SER A 295 -12.20 -20.33 -30.78
C SER A 295 -11.45 -20.60 -32.08
#